data_AF-A0AA40G3S4-F1
#
_entry.id   AF-A0AA40G3S4-F1
#
_cell.length_a   1.000
_cell.length_b   1.000
_cell.length_c   1.000
_cell.angle_alpha   90.00
_cell.angle_beta   90.00
_cell.angle_gamma   90.00
#
_symmetry.space_group_name_H-M   'P 1'
#
loop_
_entity.id
_entity.type
_entity.pdbx_description
1 polymer ?
#
loop_
_entity_poly.entity_id
_entity_poly.type
_entity_poly.pdbx_seq_one_letter_code
_entity_poly.pdbx_strand_id
1 'polypeptide(L)'
;MRRKPGGLTSETRVRFSSITGDREVKVGEFNGVTGVLNLTKGEPLVWGGRSPPKDRTLHIIEQSTVNITIYAVLTSAASVGITMAAIFLAINIKYRNQR
;
A
#
# COMPACT_ATOMS: atom_id res chain seq x y z
N MET A 1 -53.84 -29.91 21.26
CA MET A 1 -53.11 -28.66 20.97
C MET A 1 -51.60 -28.92 21.04
N ARG A 2 -50.94 -29.19 19.89
CA ARG A 2 -49.48 -29.39 19.81
C ARG A 2 -48.83 -28.04 19.49
N ARG A 3 -48.10 -27.44 20.43
CA ARG A 3 -47.22 -26.30 20.12
C ARG A 3 -46.04 -26.81 19.29
N LYS A 4 -45.90 -26.34 18.05
CA LYS A 4 -44.68 -26.56 17.24
C LYS A 4 -43.50 -25.88 17.93
N PRO A 5 -42.38 -26.57 18.19
CA PRO A 5 -41.14 -25.93 18.61
C PRO A 5 -40.38 -25.54 17.35
N GLY A 6 -40.32 -24.25 17.01
CA GLY A 6 -39.64 -23.82 15.79
C GLY A 6 -39.57 -22.31 15.57
N GLY A 7 -39.42 -21.53 16.65
CA GLY A 7 -39.52 -20.07 16.58
C GLY A 7 -38.41 -19.32 17.30
N LEU A 8 -37.14 -19.77 17.23
CA LEU A 8 -36.03 -19.08 17.90
C LEU A 8 -34.72 -18.99 17.09
N THR A 9 -34.77 -19.09 15.75
CA THR A 9 -33.53 -19.16 14.93
C THR A 9 -33.44 -18.17 13.77
N SER A 10 -34.43 -17.29 13.58
CA SER A 10 -34.42 -16.28 12.50
C SER A 10 -33.85 -14.93 12.93
N GLU A 11 -34.02 -14.52 14.20
CA GLU A 11 -33.63 -13.17 14.65
C GLU A 11 -32.12 -12.98 14.83
N THR A 12 -31.37 -14.06 15.05
CA THR A 12 -29.91 -13.98 15.31
C THR A 12 -29.05 -14.32 14.08
N ARG A 13 -29.65 -14.29 12.90
CA ARG A 13 -29.07 -14.85 11.68
C ARG A 13 -28.86 -13.76 10.63
N VAL A 14 -27.60 -13.53 10.30
CA VAL A 14 -27.19 -12.53 9.30
C VAL A 14 -26.88 -13.26 7.99
N ARG A 15 -27.46 -12.78 6.89
CA ARG A 15 -27.19 -13.31 5.54
C ARG A 15 -26.26 -12.35 4.80
N PHE A 16 -25.32 -12.94 4.06
CA PHE A 16 -24.41 -12.19 3.20
C PHE A 16 -24.70 -12.51 1.74
N SER A 17 -24.80 -11.47 0.93
CA SER A 17 -24.89 -11.53 -0.52
C SER A 17 -23.75 -10.76 -1.16
N SER A 18 -23.33 -11.20 -2.34
CA SER A 18 -22.33 -10.56 -3.20
C SER A 18 -22.97 -10.36 -4.57
N ILE A 19 -22.65 -9.24 -5.22
CA ILE A 19 -23.13 -8.96 -6.57
C ILE A 19 -22.05 -9.41 -7.55
N THR A 20 -22.36 -10.38 -8.40
CA THR A 20 -21.47 -10.87 -9.47
C THR A 20 -22.12 -10.59 -10.81
N GLY A 21 -21.53 -9.69 -11.60
CA GLY A 21 -22.16 -9.20 -12.83
C GLY A 21 -23.39 -8.35 -12.53
N ASP A 22 -24.57 -8.82 -12.95
CA ASP A 22 -25.88 -8.17 -12.75
C ASP A 22 -26.80 -8.99 -11.81
N ARG A 23 -26.25 -9.94 -11.05
CA ARG A 23 -27.02 -10.82 -10.16
C ARG A 23 -26.51 -10.74 -8.73
N GLU A 24 -27.45 -10.62 -7.81
CA GLU A 24 -27.20 -10.76 -6.37
C GLU A 24 -27.19 -12.24 -6.00
N VAL A 25 -26.07 -12.70 -5.46
CA VAL A 25 -25.83 -14.10 -5.12
C VAL A 25 -25.60 -14.22 -3.62
N LYS A 26 -26.29 -15.14 -2.96
CA LYS A 26 -26.08 -15.42 -1.53
C LYS A 26 -24.75 -16.17 -1.36
N VAL A 27 -23.85 -15.60 -0.56
CA VAL A 27 -22.48 -16.13 -0.33
C VAL A 27 -22.30 -16.74 1.06
N GLY A 28 -23.21 -16.48 2.01
CA GLY A 28 -23.08 -17.08 3.34
C GLY A 28 -24.17 -16.71 4.33
N GLU A 29 -24.09 -17.35 5.49
CA GLU A 29 -24.98 -17.14 6.63
C GLU A 29 -24.18 -17.22 7.94
N PHE A 30 -24.33 -16.20 8.78
CA PHE A 30 -23.78 -16.15 10.12
C PHE A 30 -24.88 -16.34 11.15
N ASN A 31 -24.62 -17.18 12.15
CA ASN A 31 -25.52 -17.39 13.27
C ASN A 31 -24.88 -16.85 14.55
N GLY A 32 -25.39 -15.73 15.06
CA GLY A 32 -24.86 -15.05 16.24
C GLY A 32 -25.06 -15.79 17.57
N VAL A 33 -25.91 -16.83 17.63
CA VAL A 33 -26.02 -17.68 18.84
C VAL A 33 -24.85 -18.66 18.94
N THR A 34 -24.43 -19.21 17.80
CA THR A 34 -23.38 -20.23 17.73
C THR A 34 -22.00 -19.65 17.39
N GLY A 35 -21.94 -18.40 16.94
CA GLY A 35 -20.71 -17.77 16.42
C GLY A 35 -20.19 -18.40 15.13
N VAL A 36 -20.92 -19.34 14.52
CA VAL A 36 -20.49 -20.08 13.33
C VAL A 36 -20.86 -19.30 12.07
N LEU A 37 -19.84 -19.02 11.26
CA LEU A 37 -19.97 -18.49 9.91
C LEU A 37 -19.96 -19.65 8.90
N ASN A 38 -21.09 -19.88 8.24
CA ASN A 38 -21.21 -20.89 7.20
C ASN A 38 -21.16 -20.23 5.82
N LEU A 39 -19.98 -20.25 5.19
CA LEU A 39 -19.78 -19.82 3.80
C LEU A 39 -20.13 -20.90 2.77
N THR A 40 -20.35 -22.14 3.21
CA THR A 40 -20.68 -23.29 2.34
C THR A 40 -22.15 -23.34 1.91
N LYS A 41 -23.01 -22.48 2.47
CA LYS A 41 -24.46 -22.42 2.15
C LYS A 41 -24.78 -21.42 1.03
N GLY A 42 -23.78 -21.02 0.24
CA GLY A 42 -23.86 -20.06 -0.85
C GLY A 42 -22.93 -20.44 -2.02
N GLU A 43 -22.99 -19.67 -3.11
CA GLU A 43 -22.05 -19.82 -4.24
C GLU A 43 -20.64 -19.33 -3.83
N PRO A 44 -19.57 -19.88 -4.44
CA PRO A 44 -18.21 -19.51 -4.11
C PRO A 44 -17.98 -18.01 -4.36
N LEU A 45 -17.51 -17.32 -3.33
CA LEU A 45 -17.17 -15.90 -3.40
C LEU A 45 -15.98 -15.71 -4.36
N VAL A 46 -16.26 -15.20 -5.57
CA VAL A 46 -15.25 -14.93 -6.58
C VAL A 46 -14.70 -13.53 -6.38
N TRP A 47 -13.44 -13.44 -5.99
CA TRP A 47 -12.71 -12.18 -6.01
C TRP A 47 -12.20 -11.92 -7.43
N GLY A 48 -12.14 -10.67 -7.88
CA GLY A 48 -11.54 -10.28 -9.17
C GLY A 48 -10.03 -10.55 -9.31
N GLY A 49 -9.44 -11.32 -8.39
CA GLY A 49 -8.04 -11.73 -8.31
C GLY A 49 -7.87 -13.00 -7.46
N ARG A 50 -6.63 -13.44 -7.20
CA ARG A 50 -6.35 -14.72 -6.50
C ARG A 50 -6.58 -14.68 -4.98
N SER A 51 -6.79 -13.51 -4.38
CA SER A 51 -6.90 -13.35 -2.92
C SER A 51 -7.77 -12.14 -2.57
N PRO A 52 -8.47 -12.16 -1.41
CA PRO A 52 -9.21 -11.00 -0.94
C PRO A 52 -8.27 -9.79 -0.82
N PRO A 53 -8.74 -8.57 -1.17
CA PRO A 53 -7.92 -7.38 -1.04
C PRO A 53 -7.51 -7.24 0.42
N LYS A 54 -6.20 -7.23 0.66
CA LYS A 54 -5.63 -7.12 1.99
C LYS A 54 -5.66 -5.64 2.37
N ASP A 55 -6.24 -5.33 3.53
CA ASP A 55 -6.45 -3.98 4.08
C ASP A 55 -5.14 -3.26 4.50
N ARG A 56 -4.01 -3.65 3.91
CA ARG A 56 -2.69 -3.09 4.19
C ARG A 56 -2.23 -2.35 2.95
N THR A 57 -2.32 -1.02 3.01
CA THR A 57 -1.59 -0.13 2.10
C THR A 57 -0.12 -0.53 2.16
N LEU A 58 0.42 -1.05 1.06
CA LEU A 58 1.87 -1.20 0.93
C LEU A 58 2.42 0.23 0.90
N HIS A 59 2.84 0.74 2.06
CA HIS A 59 3.57 1.98 2.15
C HIS A 59 4.95 1.71 1.56
N ILE A 60 5.04 1.78 0.23
CA ILE A 60 6.34 1.89 -0.44
C ILE A 60 6.80 3.29 -0.06
N ILE A 61 7.61 3.36 1.00
CA ILE A 61 8.39 4.56 1.29
C ILE A 61 9.42 4.60 0.17
N GLU A 62 9.00 5.12 -0.98
CA GLU A 62 9.91 5.56 -2.00
C GLU A 62 10.56 6.81 -1.41
N GLN A 63 11.65 6.58 -0.67
CA GLN A 63 12.62 7.64 -0.47
C GLN A 63 12.89 8.16 -1.86
N SER A 64 12.48 9.40 -2.14
CA SER A 64 12.74 10.09 -3.40
C SER A 64 14.25 10.22 -3.49
N THR A 65 14.89 9.14 -3.94
CA THR A 65 16.33 9.04 -4.04
C THR A 65 16.65 9.98 -5.18
N VAL A 66 17.22 11.13 -4.82
CA VAL A 66 17.75 12.05 -5.81
C VAL A 66 18.57 11.24 -6.80
N ASN A 67 18.31 11.45 -8.09
CA ASN A 67 18.92 10.63 -9.13
C ASN A 67 20.44 10.66 -8.97
N ILE A 68 21.05 9.48 -8.83
CA ILE A 68 22.49 9.33 -8.59
C ILE A 68 23.33 9.98 -9.69
N THR A 69 22.77 10.06 -10.91
CA THR A 69 23.35 10.74 -12.06
C THR A 69 23.49 12.24 -11.81
N ILE A 70 22.46 12.86 -11.23
CA ILE A 70 22.46 14.30 -10.90
C ILE A 70 23.50 14.56 -9.80
N TYR A 71 23.54 13.70 -8.77
CA TYR A 71 24.53 13.80 -7.71
C TYR A 71 25.97 13.71 -8.24
N ALA A 72 26.24 12.77 -9.16
CA ALA A 72 27.57 12.61 -9.77
C ALA A 72 27.97 13.85 -10.59
N VAL A 73 27.05 14.39 -11.41
CA VAL A 73 27.32 15.56 -12.23
C VAL A 73 27.60 16.79 -11.37
N LEU A 74 26.75 17.09 -10.37
CA LEU A 74 26.96 18.23 -9.49
C LEU A 74 28.25 18.09 -8.67
N THR A 75 28.52 16.91 -8.13
CA THR A 75 29.74 16.67 -7.33
C THR A 75 30.99 16.86 -8.17
N SER A 76 31.00 16.37 -9.40
CA SER A 76 32.13 16.55 -10.32
C SER A 76 32.33 18.04 -10.68
N ALA A 77 31.26 18.75 -11.05
CA ALA A 77 31.32 20.19 -11.35
C ALA A 77 31.78 21.02 -10.14
N ALA A 78 31.27 20.73 -8.94
CA ALA A 78 31.67 21.39 -7.71
C ALA A 78 33.15 21.15 -7.39
N SER A 79 33.62 19.91 -7.54
CA SER A 79 35.03 19.57 -7.28
C SER A 79 35.99 20.36 -8.16
N VAL A 80 35.69 20.46 -9.47
CA VAL A 80 36.50 21.24 -10.43
C VAL A 80 36.50 22.73 -10.07
N GLY A 81 35.33 23.28 -9.73
CA GLY A 81 35.20 24.69 -9.34
C GLY A 81 36.01 25.03 -8.08
N ILE A 82 35.97 24.17 -7.06
CA ILE A 82 36.74 24.34 -5.83
C ILE A 82 38.25 24.30 -6.11
N THR A 83 38.72 23.33 -6.90
CA THR A 83 40.14 23.24 -7.27
C THR A 83 40.59 24.47 -8.05
N MET A 84 39.80 24.93 -9.01
CA MET A 84 40.12 26.11 -9.82
C MET A 84 40.16 27.38 -8.95
N ALA A 85 39.20 27.56 -8.05
CA ALA A 85 39.17 28.67 -7.10
C ALA A 85 40.39 28.66 -6.15
N ALA A 86 40.76 27.48 -5.64
CA ALA A 86 41.93 27.33 -4.78
C ALA A 86 43.24 27.69 -5.50
N ILE A 87 43.40 27.28 -6.77
CA ILE A 87 44.57 27.64 -7.59
C ILE A 87 44.62 29.16 -7.80
N PHE A 88 43.51 29.78 -8.19
CA PHE A 88 43.47 31.24 -8.37
C PHE A 88 43.80 31.99 -7.08
N LEU A 89 43.28 31.53 -5.94
CA LEU A 89 43.61 32.10 -4.65
C LEU A 89 45.11 31.96 -4.34
N ALA A 90 45.70 30.78 -4.58
CA ALA A 90 47.12 30.55 -4.35
C ALA A 90 48.00 31.45 -5.22
N ILE A 91 47.65 31.61 -6.49
CA ILE A 91 48.35 32.52 -7.41
C ILE A 91 48.19 33.97 -6.94
N ASN A 92 46.97 34.38 -6.58
CA ASN A 92 46.67 35.73 -6.10
C ASN A 92 47.53 36.10 -4.88
N ILE A 93 47.71 35.17 -3.94
CA ILE A 93 48.59 35.35 -2.77
C ILE A 93 50.07 35.39 -3.19
N LYS A 94 50.52 34.44 -4.04
CA LYS A 94 51.93 34.33 -4.43
C LYS A 94 52.46 35.54 -5.19
N TYR A 95 51.65 36.09 -6.11
CA TYR A 95 52.02 37.27 -6.90
C TYR A 95 51.68 38.60 -6.22
N ARG A 96 51.12 38.58 -5.00
CA ARG A 96 50.78 39.79 -4.23
C ARG A 96 51.99 40.69 -3.96
N ASN A 97 53.18 40.11 -3.81
CA ASN A 97 54.43 40.81 -3.48
C ASN A 97 55.30 41.15 -4.71
N GLN A 98 54.74 41.04 -5.92
CA GLN A 98 55.39 41.50 -7.17
C GLN A 98 54.76 42.78 -7.73
N ARG A 99 53.88 43.43 -6.98
CA ARG A 99 53.40 44.79 -7.23
C ARG A 99 54.18 45.76 -6.34
#